data_AF-A0A7V6G9P9-F1
#
_entry.id   AF-A0A7V6G9P9-F1
#
_cell.length_a   1.000
_cell.length_b   1.000
_cell.length_c   1.000
_cell.angle_alpha   90.00
_cell.angle_beta   90.00
_cell.angle_gamma   90.00
#
_symmetry.space_group_name_H-M   'P 1'
#
loop_
_entity.id
_entity.type
_entity.pdbx_description
1 polymer ?
#
loop_
_entity_poly.entity_id
_entity_poly.type
_entity_poly.pdbx_seq_one_letter_code
_entity_poly.pdbx_strand_id
1 'polypeptide(L)'
;MLKDKIFAGAVIGVLSSMVKLMVNYLGYLFGFTKVVFWQITASRFLEKDDIFTPAAYLIGAVADFTVAASLGIAFLYVLSFIGKENLWLRGIGLALATWVFLFGTLLGQTTLHQEPAGILVTLAAHFVFGIALALFTGLYFKLAEKKAGEPRGIFTFTPQPARKIRVFHLKNQQEEKKNNKEKTLKKPKKI
;
A
#
# COMPACT_ATOMS: atom_id res chain seq x y z
N MET A 1 1.72 12.54 8.11
CA MET A 1 2.80 11.57 7.81
C MET A 1 2.83 10.53 8.92
N LEU A 2 2.75 9.25 8.58
CA LEU A 2 2.89 8.16 9.56
C LEU A 2 4.32 8.14 10.10
N LYS A 3 4.44 7.95 11.41
CA LYS A 3 5.67 8.21 12.18
C LYS A 3 6.84 7.28 11.81
N ASP A 4 6.56 6.10 11.26
CA ASP A 4 7.60 5.16 10.83
C ASP A 4 7.16 4.37 9.57
N LYS A 5 7.61 4.83 8.40
CA LYS A 5 7.37 4.14 7.12
C LYS A 5 8.24 2.90 6.96
N ILE A 6 9.39 2.83 7.63
CA ILE A 6 10.32 1.71 7.53
C ILE A 6 9.69 0.51 8.24
N PHE A 7 9.27 0.69 9.48
CA PHE A 7 8.60 -0.37 10.23
C PHE A 7 7.31 -0.82 9.55
N ALA A 8 6.46 0.13 9.12
CA ALA A 8 5.22 -0.21 8.43
C ALA A 8 5.46 -0.98 7.13
N GLY A 9 6.44 -0.53 6.33
CA GLY A 9 6.82 -1.21 5.08
C GLY A 9 7.35 -2.62 5.34
N ALA A 10 8.21 -2.78 6.35
CA ALA A 10 8.76 -4.09 6.73
C ALA A 10 7.64 -5.07 7.11
N VAL A 11 6.71 -4.65 7.97
CA VAL A 11 5.57 -5.48 8.39
C VAL A 11 4.69 -5.85 7.21
N ILE A 12 4.34 -4.88 6.36
CA ILE A 12 3.56 -5.11 5.13
C ILE A 12 4.25 -6.15 4.24
N GLY A 13 5.56 -6.01 4.03
CA GLY A 13 6.37 -6.93 3.24
C GLY A 13 6.34 -8.35 3.78
N VAL A 14 6.58 -8.52 5.08
CA VAL A 14 6.55 -9.83 5.76
C VAL A 14 5.17 -10.48 5.67
N LEU A 15 4.10 -9.74 5.99
CA LEU A 15 2.72 -10.25 5.89
C LEU A 15 2.39 -10.69 4.46
N SER A 16 2.80 -9.91 3.46
CA SER A 16 2.63 -10.27 2.05
C SER A 16 3.40 -11.54 1.69
N SER A 17 4.61 -11.71 2.23
CA SER A 17 5.40 -12.93 2.02
C SER A 17 4.75 -14.16 2.63
N MET A 18 4.10 -14.03 3.80
CA MET A 18 3.36 -15.17 4.39
C MET A 18 2.25 -15.66 3.45
N VAL A 19 1.54 -14.75 2.78
CA VAL A 19 0.52 -15.12 1.78
C VAL A 19 1.17 -15.80 0.55
N LYS A 20 2.29 -15.28 0.06
CA LYS A 20 3.08 -15.90 -1.02
C LYS A 20 3.52 -17.32 -0.68
N LEU A 21 4.03 -17.53 0.54
CA LEU A 21 4.50 -18.82 1.03
C LEU A 21 3.35 -19.83 1.09
N MET A 22 2.14 -19.39 1.48
CA MET A 22 0.96 -20.25 1.45
C MET A 22 0.65 -20.77 0.05
N VAL A 23 0.73 -19.91 -0.98
CA VAL A 23 0.54 -20.32 -2.39
C VAL A 23 1.58 -21.34 -2.82
N ASN A 24 2.85 -21.09 -2.49
CA ASN A 24 3.91 -22.05 -2.82
C ASN A 24 3.72 -23.39 -2.08
N TYR A 25 3.36 -23.36 -0.80
CA TYR A 25 3.16 -24.56 0.00
C TYR A 25 1.97 -25.38 -0.51
N LEU A 26 0.88 -24.73 -0.94
CA LEU A 26 -0.21 -25.42 -1.64
C LEU A 26 0.25 -26.05 -2.95
N GLY A 27 1.08 -25.35 -3.72
CA GLY A 27 1.70 -25.90 -4.93
C GLY A 27 2.55 -27.15 -4.64
N TYR A 28 3.27 -27.15 -3.51
CA TYR A 28 4.02 -28.31 -3.04
C TYR A 28 3.10 -29.47 -2.65
N LEU A 29 2.06 -29.22 -1.85
CA LEU A 29 1.10 -30.24 -1.41
C LEU A 29 0.35 -30.90 -2.58
N PHE A 30 0.03 -30.13 -3.63
CA PHE A 30 -0.63 -30.65 -4.83
C PHE A 30 0.35 -31.26 -5.85
N GLY A 31 1.65 -31.31 -5.54
CA GLY A 31 2.66 -31.93 -6.40
C GLY A 31 3.07 -31.09 -7.62
N PHE A 32 2.70 -29.81 -7.69
CA PHE A 32 3.15 -28.91 -8.76
C PHE A 32 4.61 -28.47 -8.61
N THR A 33 5.17 -28.58 -7.40
CA THR A 33 6.60 -28.40 -7.14
C THR A 33 7.10 -29.43 -6.13
N LYS A 34 8.38 -29.79 -6.22
CA LYS A 34 9.04 -30.80 -5.37
C LYS A 34 9.67 -30.22 -4.11
N VAL A 35 9.71 -28.89 -3.98
CA VAL A 35 10.35 -28.19 -2.86
C VAL A 35 9.53 -26.96 -2.46
N VAL A 36 9.70 -26.53 -1.21
CA VAL A 36 9.09 -25.28 -0.74
C VAL A 36 10.01 -24.08 -0.98
N PHE A 37 9.42 -22.89 -0.97
CA PHE A 37 10.09 -21.65 -1.37
C PHE A 37 11.37 -21.37 -0.59
N TRP A 38 11.38 -21.63 0.72
CA TRP A 38 12.58 -21.41 1.54
C TRP A 38 13.76 -22.30 1.11
N GLN A 39 13.52 -23.50 0.61
CA GLN A 39 14.60 -24.34 0.06
C GLN A 39 15.14 -23.75 -1.24
N ILE A 40 14.27 -23.19 -2.09
CA ILE A 40 14.65 -22.46 -3.30
C ILE A 40 15.50 -21.22 -2.94
N THR A 41 15.15 -20.52 -1.87
CA THR A 41 15.95 -19.39 -1.39
C THR A 41 17.28 -19.86 -0.79
N ALA A 42 17.27 -20.94 -0.01
CA ALA A 42 18.45 -21.50 0.64
C ALA A 42 19.48 -22.05 -0.35
N SER A 43 19.06 -22.53 -1.53
CA SER A 43 19.98 -22.99 -2.59
C SER A 43 20.84 -21.87 -3.20
N ARG A 44 20.68 -20.61 -2.76
CA ARG A 44 21.62 -19.51 -3.03
C ARG A 44 22.85 -19.54 -2.12
N PHE A 45 22.74 -20.15 -0.96
CA PHE A 45 23.77 -20.15 0.09
C PHE A 45 24.35 -21.54 0.33
N LEU A 46 23.58 -22.57 0.02
CA LEU A 46 23.88 -23.97 0.32
C LEU A 46 23.99 -24.81 -0.96
N GLU A 47 24.77 -25.88 -0.85
CA GLU A 47 24.84 -26.91 -1.88
C GLU A 47 23.58 -27.77 -1.90
N LYS A 48 23.38 -28.51 -3.00
CA LYS A 48 22.15 -29.26 -3.25
C LYS A 48 21.85 -30.29 -2.17
N ASP A 49 22.89 -30.89 -1.57
CA ASP A 49 22.73 -31.95 -0.58
C ASP A 49 22.29 -31.41 0.79
N ASP A 50 22.49 -30.11 1.03
CA ASP A 50 22.17 -29.46 2.30
C ASP A 50 20.78 -28.80 2.34
N ILE A 51 20.08 -28.67 1.20
CA ILE A 51 18.81 -27.91 1.09
C ILE A 51 17.61 -28.56 1.79
N PHE A 52 17.76 -29.81 2.25
CA PHE A 52 16.71 -30.54 2.98
C PHE A 52 16.95 -30.57 4.50
N THR A 53 18.00 -29.90 4.98
CA THR A 53 18.31 -29.81 6.41
C THR A 53 17.44 -28.74 7.10
N PRO A 54 17.16 -28.86 8.41
CA PRO A 54 16.48 -27.81 9.18
C PRO A 54 17.16 -26.43 9.06
N ALA A 55 18.50 -26.42 8.97
CA ALA A 55 19.29 -25.20 8.79
C ALA A 55 18.96 -24.50 7.46
N ALA A 56 18.74 -25.24 6.37
CA ALA A 56 18.36 -24.66 5.09
C ALA A 56 17.02 -23.91 5.18
N TYR A 57 16.02 -24.47 5.88
CA TYR A 57 14.74 -23.78 6.07
C TYR A 57 14.91 -22.47 6.85
N LEU A 58 15.74 -22.46 7.89
CA LEU A 58 16.02 -21.25 8.66
C LEU A 58 16.72 -20.19 7.81
N ILE A 59 17.77 -20.56 7.09
CA ILE A 59 18.53 -19.65 6.21
C ILE A 59 17.60 -19.09 5.12
N GLY A 60 16.83 -19.97 4.47
CA GLY A 60 15.86 -19.59 3.46
C GLY A 60 14.78 -18.64 3.99
N ALA A 61 14.23 -18.91 5.17
CA ALA A 61 13.23 -18.06 5.81
C ALA A 61 13.77 -16.67 6.15
N VAL A 62 14.96 -16.61 6.75
CA VAL A 62 15.61 -15.33 7.10
C VAL A 62 15.89 -14.51 5.84
N ALA A 63 16.48 -15.12 4.81
CA ALA A 63 16.75 -14.45 3.54
C ALA A 63 15.45 -13.95 2.88
N ASP A 64 14.42 -14.80 2.81
CA ASP A 64 13.14 -14.47 2.20
C ASP A 64 12.44 -13.31 2.91
N PHE A 65 12.30 -13.39 4.24
CA PHE A 65 11.65 -12.33 5.01
C PHE A 65 12.43 -11.01 4.99
N THR A 66 13.76 -11.06 4.95
CA THR A 66 14.59 -9.85 4.81
C THR A 66 14.35 -9.15 3.48
N VAL A 67 14.32 -9.91 2.38
CA VAL A 67 14.01 -9.37 1.05
C VAL A 67 12.58 -8.85 1.01
N ALA A 68 11.61 -9.60 1.53
CA ALA A 68 10.22 -9.19 1.57
C ALA A 68 10.01 -7.89 2.36
N ALA A 69 10.62 -7.77 3.55
CA ALA A 69 10.58 -6.55 4.35
C ALA A 69 11.17 -5.36 3.59
N SER A 70 12.32 -5.56 2.94
CA SER A 70 12.99 -4.54 2.12
C SER A 70 12.11 -4.09 0.94
N LEU A 71 11.44 -5.01 0.27
CA LEU A 71 10.49 -4.70 -0.81
C LEU A 71 9.27 -3.94 -0.31
N GLY A 72 8.73 -4.29 0.86
CA GLY A 72 7.61 -3.54 1.46
C GLY A 72 8.00 -2.11 1.85
N ILE A 73 9.21 -1.91 2.39
CA ILE A 73 9.79 -0.59 2.62
C ILE A 73 9.90 0.17 1.29
N ALA A 74 10.57 -0.41 0.30
CA ALA A 74 10.76 0.19 -1.01
C ALA A 74 9.42 0.58 -1.65
N PHE A 75 8.41 -0.28 -1.58
CA PHE A 75 7.09 -0.02 -2.11
C PHE A 75 6.43 1.23 -1.49
N LEU A 76 6.46 1.37 -0.16
CA LEU A 76 5.92 2.57 0.49
C LEU A 76 6.66 3.85 0.10
N TYR A 77 7.98 3.78 -0.09
CA TYR A 77 8.77 4.92 -0.54
C TYR A 77 8.44 5.26 -2.00
N VAL A 78 8.39 4.29 -2.90
CA VAL A 78 8.00 4.49 -4.30
C VAL A 78 6.61 5.14 -4.40
N LEU A 79 5.64 4.67 -3.63
CA LEU A 79 4.31 5.27 -3.56
C LEU A 79 4.32 6.71 -3.03
N SER A 80 5.31 7.08 -2.21
CA SER A 80 5.45 8.46 -1.77
C SER A 80 5.98 9.42 -2.84
N PHE A 81 6.63 8.90 -3.89
CA PHE A 81 7.09 9.69 -5.03
C PHE A 81 6.06 9.71 -6.18
N ILE A 82 5.48 8.56 -6.51
CA ILE A 82 4.66 8.38 -7.72
C ILE A 82 3.15 8.43 -7.38
N GLY A 83 2.76 8.64 -6.13
CA GLY A 83 1.36 8.64 -5.70
C GLY A 83 0.79 7.27 -5.36
N LYS A 84 -0.47 7.23 -4.92
CA LYS A 84 -1.15 6.02 -4.44
C LYS A 84 -2.14 5.44 -5.46
N GLU A 85 -2.21 6.00 -6.67
CA GLU A 85 -3.19 5.58 -7.68
C GLU A 85 -2.86 4.17 -8.18
N ASN A 86 -3.87 3.33 -8.41
CA ASN A 86 -3.69 1.98 -8.95
C ASN A 86 -2.77 1.07 -8.10
N LEU A 87 -2.95 1.03 -6.78
CA LEU A 87 -2.15 0.21 -5.86
C LEU A 87 -2.00 -1.24 -6.31
N TRP A 88 -3.06 -1.85 -6.83
CA TRP A 88 -3.06 -3.23 -7.33
C TRP A 88 -2.03 -3.44 -8.44
N LEU A 89 -2.06 -2.59 -9.48
CA LEU A 89 -1.13 -2.70 -10.61
C LEU A 89 0.31 -2.45 -10.17
N ARG A 90 0.53 -1.51 -9.25
CA ARG A 90 1.87 -1.21 -8.72
C ARG A 90 2.43 -2.35 -7.87
N GLY A 91 1.58 -2.96 -7.04
CA GLY A 91 1.96 -4.10 -6.20
C GLY A 91 2.30 -5.32 -7.05
N ILE A 92 1.42 -5.69 -7.99
CA ILE A 92 1.64 -6.78 -8.95
C ILE A 92 2.88 -6.50 -9.81
N GLY A 93 3.00 -5.29 -10.36
CA GLY A 93 4.12 -4.89 -11.21
C GLY A 93 5.46 -4.99 -10.49
N LEU A 94 5.57 -4.46 -9.27
CA LEU A 94 6.79 -4.58 -8.46
C LEU A 94 7.12 -6.05 -8.16
N ALA A 95 6.11 -6.85 -7.79
CA ALA A 95 6.31 -8.24 -7.43
C ALA A 95 6.76 -9.10 -8.63
N LEU A 96 6.13 -8.91 -9.79
CA LEU A 96 6.51 -9.60 -11.03
C LEU A 96 7.86 -9.12 -11.56
N ALA A 97 8.16 -7.82 -11.49
CA ALA A 97 9.50 -7.33 -11.80
C ALA A 97 10.54 -7.97 -10.88
N THR A 98 10.28 -8.03 -9.58
CA THR A 98 11.15 -8.72 -8.62
C THR A 98 11.32 -10.19 -8.97
N TRP A 99 10.26 -10.89 -9.37
CA TRP A 99 10.37 -12.27 -9.82
C TRP A 99 11.25 -12.40 -11.07
N VAL A 100 11.09 -11.54 -12.08
CA VAL A 100 11.96 -11.60 -13.27
C VAL A 100 13.41 -11.28 -12.91
N PHE A 101 13.67 -10.23 -12.13
CA PHE A 101 15.03 -9.79 -11.81
C PHE A 101 15.70 -10.71 -10.79
N LEU A 102 15.07 -11.04 -9.66
CA LEU A 102 15.68 -11.86 -8.61
C LEU A 102 15.53 -13.36 -8.86
N PHE A 103 14.45 -13.83 -9.48
CA PHE A 103 14.29 -15.25 -9.78
C PHE A 103 14.80 -15.55 -11.20
N GLY A 104 14.35 -14.79 -12.20
CA GLY A 104 14.73 -15.04 -13.60
C GLY A 104 16.22 -14.90 -13.91
N THR A 105 16.94 -13.97 -13.26
CA THR A 105 18.39 -13.77 -13.55
C THR A 105 19.32 -14.47 -12.55
N LEU A 106 18.94 -14.57 -11.27
CA LEU A 106 19.82 -15.08 -10.22
C LEU A 106 19.61 -16.58 -9.91
N LEU A 107 18.46 -17.19 -10.26
CA LEU A 107 18.25 -18.64 -10.07
C LEU A 107 18.72 -19.50 -11.24
N GLY A 108 18.97 -18.94 -12.42
CA GLY A 108 19.66 -19.64 -13.50
C GLY A 108 21.07 -20.11 -13.10
N GLN A 109 21.58 -19.64 -11.95
CA GLN A 109 22.87 -19.99 -11.36
C GLN A 109 22.75 -20.82 -10.07
N THR A 110 21.57 -21.37 -9.76
CA THR A 110 21.40 -22.20 -8.55
C THR A 110 21.65 -23.68 -8.79
N THR A 111 22.04 -24.35 -7.71
CA THR A 111 22.24 -25.81 -7.65
C THR A 111 20.93 -26.60 -7.75
N LEU A 112 19.78 -25.90 -7.67
CA LEU A 112 18.45 -26.50 -7.63
C LEU A 112 17.66 -26.24 -8.93
N HIS A 113 17.63 -27.25 -9.80
CA HIS A 113 16.82 -27.21 -11.01
C HIS A 113 15.33 -27.38 -10.70
N GLN A 114 14.50 -26.46 -11.18
CA GLN A 114 13.05 -26.50 -11.09
C GLN A 114 12.44 -26.95 -12.42
N GLU A 115 11.41 -27.79 -12.35
CA GLU A 115 10.57 -28.11 -13.51
C GLU A 115 9.68 -26.91 -13.89
N PRO A 116 9.20 -26.83 -15.15
CA PRO A 116 8.37 -25.72 -15.61
C PRO A 116 7.14 -25.46 -14.71
N ALA A 117 6.50 -26.52 -14.20
CA ALA A 117 5.38 -26.40 -13.27
C ALA A 117 5.79 -25.69 -11.96
N GLY A 118 6.96 -26.03 -11.41
CA GLY A 118 7.50 -25.37 -10.22
C GLY A 118 7.81 -23.89 -10.46
N ILE A 119 8.34 -23.55 -11.63
CA ILE A 119 8.56 -22.15 -12.03
C ILE A 119 7.22 -21.39 -12.09
N LEU A 120 6.18 -21.98 -12.68
CA LEU A 120 4.84 -21.39 -12.71
C LEU A 120 4.25 -21.19 -11.30
N VAL A 121 4.49 -22.13 -10.37
CA VAL A 121 4.10 -21.94 -8.96
C VAL A 121 4.80 -20.72 -8.36
N THR A 122 6.10 -20.51 -8.63
CA THR A 122 6.80 -19.31 -8.12
C THR A 122 6.28 -18.03 -8.75
N LEU A 123 5.92 -18.03 -10.03
CA LEU A 123 5.28 -16.90 -10.71
C LEU A 123 3.94 -16.56 -10.06
N ALA A 124 3.07 -17.56 -9.87
CA ALA A 124 1.77 -17.39 -9.22
C ALA A 124 1.92 -16.87 -7.78
N ALA A 125 2.89 -17.40 -7.03
CA ALA A 125 3.18 -16.94 -5.68
C ALA A 125 3.57 -15.45 -5.66
N HIS A 126 4.43 -14.99 -6.58
CA HIS A 126 4.81 -13.57 -6.67
C HIS A 126 3.68 -12.68 -7.17
N PHE A 127 2.82 -13.16 -8.08
CA PHE A 127 1.61 -12.43 -8.44
C PHE A 127 0.73 -12.19 -7.21
N VAL A 128 0.49 -13.22 -6.40
CA VAL A 128 -0.27 -13.12 -5.15
C VAL A 128 0.45 -12.26 -4.09
N PHE A 129 1.78 -12.32 -4.01
CA PHE A 129 2.59 -11.41 -3.19
C PHE A 129 2.28 -9.94 -3.53
N GLY A 130 2.23 -9.59 -4.81
CA GLY A 130 1.93 -8.24 -5.26
C GLY A 130 0.50 -7.78 -4.93
N ILE A 131 -0.48 -8.69 -5.02
CA ILE A 131 -1.86 -8.45 -4.56
C ILE A 131 -1.87 -8.20 -3.05
N ALA A 132 -1.22 -9.06 -2.26
CA ALA A 132 -1.14 -8.92 -0.82
C ALA A 132 -0.44 -7.61 -0.41
N LEU A 133 0.61 -7.23 -1.12
CA LEU A 133 1.35 -5.99 -0.91
C LEU A 133 0.46 -4.75 -1.11
N ALA A 134 -0.34 -4.75 -2.18
CA ALA A 134 -1.32 -3.71 -2.45
C ALA A 134 -2.42 -3.67 -1.37
N LEU A 135 -2.96 -4.84 -0.99
CA LEU A 135 -4.00 -4.96 0.03
C LEU A 135 -3.55 -4.43 1.39
N PHE A 136 -2.43 -4.92 1.93
CA PHE A 136 -1.93 -4.51 3.24
C PHE A 136 -1.50 -3.04 3.26
N THR A 137 -0.95 -2.54 2.16
CA THR A 137 -0.65 -1.11 2.00
C THR A 137 -1.92 -0.26 1.99
N GLY A 138 -2.97 -0.70 1.29
CA GLY A 138 -4.28 -0.04 1.28
C GLY A 138 -4.91 0.00 2.68
N LEU A 139 -4.87 -1.11 3.41
CA LEU A 139 -5.32 -1.19 4.80
C LEU A 139 -4.53 -0.23 5.70
N TYR A 140 -3.21 -0.18 5.54
CA TYR A 140 -2.36 0.75 6.27
C TYR A 140 -2.74 2.21 6.03
N PHE A 141 -2.97 2.61 4.78
CA PHE A 141 -3.41 3.98 4.48
C PHE A 141 -4.79 4.30 5.07
N LYS A 142 -5.74 3.37 4.99
CA LYS A 142 -7.08 3.53 5.60
C LYS A 142 -7.00 3.71 7.12
N LEU A 143 -6.17 2.91 7.79
CA LEU A 143 -5.93 3.02 9.23
C LEU A 143 -5.25 4.35 9.61
N ALA A 144 -4.32 4.80 8.78
CA ALA A 144 -3.63 6.06 8.98
C ALA A 144 -4.55 7.28 8.87
N GLU A 145 -5.45 7.26 7.89
CA GLU A 145 -6.45 8.32 7.68
C GLU A 145 -7.45 8.36 8.83
N LYS A 146 -7.94 7.20 9.30
CA LYS A 146 -8.81 7.11 10.47
C LYS A 146 -8.15 7.74 11.71
N LYS A 147 -6.88 7.41 11.98
CA LYS A 147 -6.14 7.96 13.12
C LYS A 147 -5.87 9.46 13.00
N ALA A 148 -5.81 10.00 11.79
CA ALA A 148 -5.67 11.44 11.57
C ALA A 148 -6.99 12.21 11.80
N GLY A 149 -8.13 11.55 11.59
CA GLY A 149 -9.47 12.13 11.80
C GLY A 149 -9.99 12.04 13.24
N GLU A 150 -9.42 11.18 14.10
CA GLU A 150 -9.76 11.14 15.52
C GLU A 150 -9.17 12.37 16.25
N PRO A 151 -9.98 13.15 16.99
CA PRO A 151 -9.48 14.28 17.75
C PRO A 151 -8.44 13.79 18.75
N ARG A 152 -7.24 14.37 18.73
CA ARG A 152 -6.19 14.08 19.71
C ARG A 152 -6.75 14.37 21.10
N GLY A 153 -6.82 13.35 21.95
CA GLY A 153 -7.56 13.38 23.21
C GLY A 153 -7.21 14.58 24.09
N ILE A 154 -8.25 15.16 24.70
CA ILE A 154 -8.45 16.06 25.87
C ILE A 154 -7.34 17.09 26.26
N PHE A 155 -6.06 16.87 25.98
CA PHE A 155 -4.94 17.74 26.40
C PHE A 155 -4.36 18.66 25.31
N THR A 156 -4.89 18.67 24.09
CA THR A 156 -4.51 19.71 23.11
C THR A 156 -5.58 20.80 23.04
N PHE A 157 -5.42 21.83 23.87
CA PHE A 157 -6.07 23.11 23.66
C PHE A 157 -5.48 23.76 22.41
N THR A 158 -5.95 23.36 21.24
CA THR A 158 -5.78 24.19 20.03
C THR A 158 -6.90 25.23 20.06
N PRO A 159 -6.60 26.53 20.28
CA PRO A 159 -7.62 27.56 20.19
C PRO A 159 -8.23 27.49 18.79
N GLN A 160 -9.55 27.29 18.73
CA GLN A 160 -10.30 27.42 17.49
C GLN A 160 -10.10 28.85 16.99
N PRO A 161 -9.69 29.08 15.72
CA PRO A 161 -9.59 30.43 15.19
C PRO A 161 -10.97 31.10 15.33
N ALA A 162 -10.99 32.27 15.95
CA ALA A 162 -12.22 33.01 16.23
C ALA A 162 -13.08 33.08 14.96
N ARG A 163 -14.27 32.50 15.03
CA ARG A 163 -15.27 32.54 13.96
C ARG A 163 -15.44 34.00 13.55
N LYS A 164 -15.19 34.33 12.27
CA LYS A 164 -15.42 35.70 11.76
C LYS A 164 -16.84 36.11 12.13
N ILE A 165 -16.96 37.15 12.96
CA ILE A 165 -18.24 37.76 13.32
C ILE A 165 -18.87 38.21 12.00
N ARG A 166 -20.03 37.64 11.67
CA ARG A 166 -20.79 38.04 10.50
C ARG A 166 -21.42 39.40 10.85
N VAL A 167 -20.76 40.49 10.46
CA VAL A 167 -21.27 41.84 10.66
C VAL A 167 -22.49 42.01 9.75
N PHE A 168 -23.68 41.99 10.33
CA PHE A 168 -24.89 42.38 9.61
C PHE A 168 -24.86 43.90 9.44
N HIS A 169 -24.67 44.36 8.21
CA HIS A 169 -24.99 45.74 7.87
C HIS A 169 -26.51 45.90 7.94
N LEU A 170 -26.99 46.53 9.01
CA LEU A 170 -28.37 47.03 9.08
C LEU A 170 -28.51 48.09 7.99
N LYS A 171 -29.21 47.73 6.91
CA LYS A 171 -29.57 48.65 5.84
C LYS A 171 -30.43 49.77 6.44
N ASN A 172 -29.97 51.02 6.33
CA ASN A 172 -30.68 52.18 6.85
C ASN A 172 -32.08 52.26 6.22
N GLN A 173 -33.13 52.23 7.06
CA GLN A 173 -34.54 52.32 6.63
C GLN A 173 -34.87 53.60 5.85
N GLN A 174 -33.98 54.59 5.82
CA GLN A 174 -34.15 55.82 5.06
C GLN A 174 -33.98 55.62 3.54
N GLU A 175 -33.14 54.67 3.08
CA GLU A 175 -32.96 54.41 1.64
C GLU A 175 -34.19 53.73 1.02
N GLU A 176 -34.88 52.89 1.78
CA GLU A 176 -36.05 52.14 1.30
C GLU A 176 -37.28 53.06 1.12
N LYS A 177 -37.45 54.07 1.99
CA LYS A 177 -38.53 55.06 1.84
C LYS A 177 -38.33 55.99 0.65
N LYS A 178 -37.09 56.29 0.25
CA LYS A 178 -36.80 57.17 -0.89
C LYS A 178 -37.11 56.50 -2.22
N ASN A 179 -36.72 55.23 -2.38
CA ASN A 179 -36.99 54.44 -3.59
C ASN A 179 -38.48 54.12 -3.80
N ASN A 180 -39.27 53.96 -2.72
CA ASN A 180 -40.70 53.72 -2.87
C ASN A 180 -41.49 54.97 -3.27
N LYS A 181 -41.08 56.17 -2.83
CA LYS A 181 -41.71 57.43 -3.27
C LYS A 181 -41.51 57.70 -4.76
N GLU A 182 -40.35 57.31 -5.31
CA GLU A 182 -40.00 57.57 -6.70
C GLU A 182 -40.75 56.66 -7.69
N LYS A 183 -41.09 55.43 -7.27
CA LYS A 183 -41.90 54.50 -8.09
C LYS A 183 -43.38 54.90 -8.19
N THR A 184 -43.92 55.60 -7.20
CA THR A 184 -45.33 56.03 -7.18
C THR A 184 -45.64 57.29 -8.03
N LEU A 185 -44.63 57.98 -8.56
CA LEU A 185 -44.82 59.25 -9.29
C LEU A 185 -44.85 59.13 -10.83
N LYS A 186 -44.84 57.91 -11.40
CA LYS A 186 -45.02 57.73 -12.85
C LYS A 186 -46.50 57.91 -13.23
N LYS A 187 -46.83 59.12 -13.72
CA LYS A 187 -48.14 59.50 -14.25
C LYS A 187 -48.63 58.54 -15.36
N PRO A 188 -49.95 58.28 -15.46
CA PRO A 188 -50.51 57.45 -16.53
C PRO A 188 -50.38 58.15 -17.90
N LYS A 189 -49.97 57.38 -18.92
CA LYS A 189 -49.99 57.78 -20.33
C LYS A 189 -51.45 57.99 -20.78
N LYS A 190 -51.77 59.15 -21.34
CA LYS A 190 -53.03 59.39 -22.06
C LYS A 190 -53.04 58.64 -23.39
N ILE A 191 -54.21 58.10 -23.72
CA ILE A 191 -54.60 57.44 -24.98
C ILE A 191 -54.62 58.46 -26.11
#